data_AF-A0A7S4HV23-F1
#
_entry.id   AF-A0A7S4HV23-F1
#
_cell.length_a   1.000
_cell.length_b   1.000
_cell.length_c   1.000
_cell.angle_alpha   90.00
_cell.angle_beta   90.00
_cell.angle_gamma   90.00
#
_symmetry.space_group_name_H-M   'P 1'
#
loop_
_entity.id
_entity.type
_entity.pdbx_description
1 polymer ?
#
loop_
_entity_poly.entity_id
_entity_poly.type
_entity_poly.pdbx_seq_one_letter_code
_entity_poly.pdbx_strand_id
1 'polypeptide(L)'
;EDQKVTAIYDYVEERLVKPGEEHWEETKMQAKVTAFTLLTVREHLVWTHLIASNDATREKTIHLPPSHPIRRLLAVFTYRATEVNVEAFDSLVPNTSLLHRSVALTYKAMEKVFDMSYTESIAYQPFPERVEKLNPALKKLAEEGKFPYATDGLAYFEVVKAFVGEWLDKAGDAAVDKQATAV
;
A
#
# COMPACT_ATOMS: atom_id res chain seq x y z
N GLU A 1 -2.39 28.59 -3.28
CA GLU A 1 -3.77 28.30 -3.70
C GLU A 1 -4.06 26.85 -3.37
N ASP A 2 -5.15 26.59 -2.65
CA ASP A 2 -5.58 25.24 -2.34
C ASP A 2 -6.02 24.52 -3.62
N GLN A 3 -5.67 23.23 -3.74
CA GLN A 3 -6.10 22.41 -4.86
C GLN A 3 -7.62 22.23 -4.79
N LYS A 4 -8.35 22.88 -5.69
CA LYS A 4 -9.81 22.73 -5.81
C LYS A 4 -10.12 21.70 -6.90
N VAL A 5 -11.01 20.76 -6.59
CA VAL A 5 -11.53 19.81 -7.58
C VAL A 5 -12.33 20.60 -8.62
N THR A 6 -11.94 20.46 -9.89
CA THR A 6 -12.55 21.20 -11.02
C THR A 6 -13.65 20.43 -11.73
N ALA A 7 -13.59 19.10 -11.70
CA ALA A 7 -14.62 18.18 -12.19
C ALA A 7 -14.36 16.76 -11.66
N ILE A 8 -15.39 15.92 -11.69
CA ILE A 8 -15.29 14.48 -11.44
C ILE A 8 -15.94 13.75 -12.62
N TYR A 9 -15.31 12.70 -13.12
CA TYR A 9 -15.88 11.87 -14.17
C TYR A 9 -16.86 10.85 -13.55
N ASP A 10 -18.12 10.96 -13.92
CA ASP A 10 -19.13 9.96 -13.63
C ASP A 10 -19.07 8.87 -14.71
N TYR A 11 -18.77 7.63 -14.30
CA TYR A 11 -18.62 6.53 -15.25
C TYR A 11 -19.97 6.01 -15.76
N VAL A 12 -21.06 6.19 -15.00
CA VAL A 12 -22.40 5.72 -15.37
C VAL A 12 -23.02 6.66 -16.40
N GLU A 13 -22.88 7.96 -16.18
CA GLU A 13 -23.36 8.99 -17.11
C GLU A 13 -22.37 9.32 -18.23
N GLU A 14 -21.16 8.78 -18.16
CA GLU A 14 -20.05 9.00 -19.11
C GLU A 14 -19.73 10.49 -19.34
N ARG A 15 -19.80 11.31 -18.28
CA ARG A 15 -19.56 12.75 -18.36
C ARG A 15 -18.79 13.31 -17.17
N LEU A 16 -18.24 14.50 -17.36
CA LEU A 16 -17.68 15.30 -16.27
C LEU A 16 -18.78 16.10 -15.58
N VAL A 17 -18.90 15.92 -14.26
CA VAL A 17 -19.75 16.74 -13.39
C VAL A 17 -18.88 17.82 -12.74
N LYS A 18 -19.32 19.07 -12.77
CA LYS A 18 -18.55 20.22 -12.26
C LYS A 18 -19.15 20.81 -10.97
N PRO A 19 -18.37 21.56 -10.18
CA PRO A 19 -18.88 22.29 -9.03
C PRO A 19 -20.09 23.18 -9.39
N GLY A 20 -21.19 23.00 -8.66
CA GLY A 20 -22.42 23.77 -8.84
C GLY A 20 -23.45 23.15 -9.80
N GLU A 21 -23.10 22.06 -10.50
CA GLU A 21 -24.07 21.29 -11.29
C GLU A 21 -25.00 20.45 -10.39
N GLU A 22 -26.16 20.07 -10.94
CA GLU A 22 -27.02 19.04 -10.35
C GLU A 22 -26.22 17.74 -10.16
N HIS A 23 -26.45 17.04 -9.04
CA HIS A 23 -25.70 15.85 -8.60
C HIS A 23 -24.22 16.02 -8.21
N TRP A 24 -23.66 17.24 -8.22
CA TRP A 24 -22.25 17.46 -7.84
C TRP A 24 -21.86 16.87 -6.48
N GLU A 25 -22.70 17.02 -5.46
CA GLU A 25 -22.44 16.48 -4.12
C GLU A 25 -22.48 14.95 -4.08
N GLU A 26 -23.38 14.34 -4.86
CA GLU A 26 -23.52 12.88 -4.96
C GLU A 26 -22.32 12.26 -5.68
N THR A 27 -21.95 12.80 -6.85
CA THR A 27 -20.76 12.37 -7.60
C THR A 27 -19.48 12.50 -6.77
N LYS A 28 -19.37 13.57 -5.99
CA LYS A 28 -18.24 13.77 -5.06
C LYS A 28 -18.23 12.74 -3.94
N MET A 29 -19.38 12.38 -3.38
CA MET A 29 -19.48 11.33 -2.37
C MET A 29 -19.09 9.97 -2.94
N GLN A 30 -19.57 9.64 -4.14
CA GLN A 30 -19.20 8.40 -4.83
C GLN A 30 -17.70 8.30 -5.07
N ALA A 31 -17.06 9.36 -5.59
CA ALA A 31 -15.62 9.38 -5.79
C ALA A 31 -14.84 9.15 -4.49
N LYS A 32 -15.28 9.76 -3.38
CA LYS A 32 -14.67 9.58 -2.05
C LYS A 32 -14.80 8.14 -1.55
N VAL A 33 -15.98 7.54 -1.64
CA VAL A 33 -16.21 6.16 -1.20
C VAL A 33 -15.45 5.16 -2.06
N THR A 34 -15.35 5.40 -3.36
CA THR A 34 -14.50 4.60 -4.27
C THR A 34 -13.03 4.70 -3.87
N ALA A 35 -12.51 5.91 -3.68
CA ALA A 35 -11.12 6.12 -3.23
C ALA A 35 -10.86 5.46 -1.86
N PHE A 36 -11.77 5.62 -0.89
CA PHE A 36 -11.69 4.97 0.40
C PHE A 36 -11.62 3.44 0.27
N THR A 37 -12.49 2.86 -0.54
CA THR A 37 -12.56 1.40 -0.73
C THR A 37 -11.26 0.87 -1.34
N LEU A 38 -10.78 1.51 -2.42
CA LEU A 38 -9.55 1.09 -3.08
C LEU A 38 -8.34 1.26 -2.17
N LEU A 39 -8.13 2.43 -1.56
CA LEU A 39 -7.00 2.67 -0.65
C LEU A 39 -6.98 1.69 0.53
N THR A 40 -8.16 1.37 1.08
CA THR A 40 -8.27 0.44 2.21
C THR A 40 -7.98 -0.99 1.80
N VAL A 41 -8.57 -1.47 0.70
CA VAL A 41 -8.43 -2.87 0.29
C VAL A 41 -7.11 -3.10 -0.45
N ARG A 42 -6.81 -2.30 -1.48
CA ARG A 42 -5.69 -2.53 -2.38
C ARG A 42 -4.36 -2.14 -1.74
N GLU A 43 -4.14 -0.84 -1.52
CA GLU A 43 -2.85 -0.32 -1.05
C GLU A 43 -2.56 -0.69 0.41
N HIS A 44 -3.55 -0.54 1.28
CA HIS A 44 -3.36 -0.77 2.70
C HIS A 44 -3.42 -2.26 3.05
N LEU A 45 -4.56 -2.91 2.86
CA LEU A 45 -4.72 -4.30 3.30
C LEU A 45 -3.91 -5.28 2.43
N VAL A 46 -4.16 -5.35 1.12
CA VAL A 46 -3.54 -6.38 0.29
C VAL A 46 -2.05 -6.13 0.10
N TRP A 47 -1.65 -4.94 -0.36
CA TRP A 47 -0.24 -4.69 -0.69
C TRP A 47 0.66 -4.60 0.54
N THR A 48 0.23 -3.86 1.57
CA THR A 48 1.06 -3.60 2.74
C THR A 48 0.97 -4.73 3.77
N HIS A 49 -0.24 -5.08 4.21
CA HIS A 49 -0.43 -6.07 5.27
C HIS A 49 -0.23 -7.50 4.79
N LEU A 50 -0.95 -7.91 3.73
CA LEU A 50 -1.03 -9.31 3.33
C LEU A 50 0.13 -9.78 2.45
N ILE A 51 0.62 -8.93 1.56
CA ILE A 51 1.79 -9.23 0.71
C ILE A 51 3.06 -8.85 1.46
N ALA A 52 3.41 -7.54 1.49
CA ALA A 52 4.75 -7.13 1.91
C ALA A 52 5.09 -7.54 3.36
N SER A 53 4.22 -7.22 4.33
CA SER A 53 4.49 -7.46 5.74
C SER A 53 4.37 -8.94 6.14
N ASN A 54 3.37 -9.64 5.60
CA ASN A 54 3.15 -11.05 5.88
C ASN A 54 4.24 -11.93 5.26
N ASP A 55 4.58 -11.71 3.99
CA ASP A 55 5.65 -12.44 3.30
C ASP A 55 6.98 -12.20 4.03
N ALA A 56 7.34 -10.93 4.31
CA ALA A 56 8.56 -10.64 5.04
C ALA A 56 8.61 -11.33 6.42
N THR A 57 7.48 -11.43 7.11
CA THR A 57 7.41 -12.12 8.41
C THR A 57 7.54 -13.63 8.26
N ARG A 58 6.85 -14.21 7.28
CA ARG A 58 6.86 -15.65 7.00
C ARG A 58 8.23 -16.10 6.53
N GLU A 59 8.74 -15.49 5.46
CA GLU A 59 9.97 -15.91 4.80
C GLU A 59 11.18 -15.78 5.72
N LYS A 60 11.33 -14.67 6.45
CA LYS A 60 12.44 -14.53 7.41
C LYS A 60 12.36 -15.57 8.54
N THR A 61 11.16 -16.03 8.90
CA THR A 61 10.98 -16.96 10.02
C THR A 61 11.32 -18.38 9.59
N ILE A 62 10.94 -18.75 8.36
CA ILE A 62 11.17 -20.08 7.79
C ILE A 62 12.62 -20.25 7.33
N HIS A 63 13.20 -19.24 6.67
CA HIS A 63 14.45 -19.41 5.93
C HIS A 63 15.70 -18.87 6.63
N LEU A 64 15.56 -18.07 7.69
CA LEU A 64 16.70 -17.45 8.36
C LEU A 64 16.75 -17.85 9.85
N PRO A 65 17.89 -18.30 10.39
CA PRO A 65 17.99 -18.58 11.82
C PRO A 65 17.82 -17.29 12.65
N PRO A 66 17.40 -17.37 13.93
CA PRO A 66 17.20 -16.20 14.80
C PRO A 66 18.41 -15.25 14.90
N SER A 67 19.63 -15.79 14.75
CA SER A 67 20.87 -15.02 14.76
C SER A 67 21.16 -14.27 13.45
N HIS A 68 20.46 -14.61 12.35
CA HIS A 68 20.74 -14.03 11.03
C HIS A 68 20.47 -12.51 11.03
N PRO A 69 21.40 -11.70 10.53
CA PRO A 69 21.29 -10.23 10.58
C PRO A 69 20.06 -9.70 9.84
N ILE A 70 19.68 -10.27 8.69
CA ILE A 70 18.45 -9.89 7.97
C ILE A 70 17.19 -10.20 8.79
N ARG A 71 17.12 -11.36 9.46
CA ARG A 71 15.97 -11.70 10.32
C ARG A 71 15.84 -10.72 11.47
N ARG A 72 16.95 -10.36 12.11
CA ARG A 72 16.99 -9.38 13.20
C ARG A 72 16.56 -7.99 12.74
N LEU A 73 16.99 -7.56 11.56
CA LEU A 73 16.55 -6.30 10.96
C LEU A 73 15.04 -6.30 10.71
N LEU A 74 14.55 -7.29 9.96
CA LEU A 74 13.13 -7.40 9.62
C LEU A 74 12.25 -7.64 10.85
N ALA A 75 12.76 -8.18 11.96
CA ALA A 75 12.04 -8.33 13.22
C ALA A 75 11.48 -7.00 13.75
N VAL A 76 12.24 -5.91 13.59
CA VAL A 76 11.82 -4.57 14.02
C VAL A 76 10.64 -4.08 13.18
N PHE A 77 10.66 -4.34 11.87
CA PHE A 77 9.67 -3.79 10.93
C PHE A 77 8.41 -4.63 10.75
N THR A 78 8.39 -5.87 11.25
CA THR A 78 7.20 -6.73 11.13
C THR A 78 6.69 -7.26 12.48
N TYR A 79 7.07 -6.59 13.57
CA TYR A 79 6.54 -6.90 14.90
C TYR A 79 5.01 -6.84 14.89
N ARG A 80 4.36 -7.93 15.33
CA ARG A 80 2.89 -8.13 15.36
C ARG A 80 2.16 -8.03 14.02
N ALA A 81 2.87 -8.02 12.89
CA ALA A 81 2.25 -8.03 11.56
C ALA A 81 1.27 -9.21 11.39
N THR A 82 1.67 -10.41 11.81
CA THR A 82 0.82 -11.60 11.71
C THR A 82 -0.40 -11.54 12.63
N GLU A 83 -0.28 -10.89 13.79
CA GLU A 83 -1.38 -10.77 14.76
C GLU A 83 -2.51 -9.90 14.18
N VAL A 84 -2.18 -8.68 13.72
CA VAL A 84 -3.17 -7.79 13.10
C VAL A 84 -3.76 -8.39 11.82
N ASN A 85 -2.97 -9.15 11.06
CA ASN A 85 -3.46 -9.83 9.85
C ASN A 85 -4.48 -10.92 10.19
N VAL A 86 -4.26 -11.71 11.24
CA VAL A 86 -5.25 -12.70 11.72
C VAL A 86 -6.52 -11.99 12.18
N GLU A 87 -6.40 -10.93 12.98
CA GLU A 87 -7.55 -10.15 13.44
C GLU A 87 -8.38 -9.56 12.28
N ALA A 88 -7.71 -9.16 11.19
CA ALA A 88 -8.41 -8.71 9.98
C ALA A 88 -9.26 -9.84 9.36
N PHE A 89 -8.77 -11.07 9.34
CA PHE A 89 -9.56 -12.22 8.88
C PHE A 89 -10.64 -12.67 9.86
N ASP A 90 -10.57 -12.27 11.13
CA ASP A 90 -11.63 -12.55 12.10
C ASP A 90 -12.76 -11.51 12.07
N SER A 91 -12.42 -10.24 11.84
CA SER A 91 -13.35 -9.12 12.11
C SER A 91 -13.59 -8.16 10.94
N LEU A 92 -12.66 -8.09 9.97
CA LEU A 92 -12.66 -7.08 8.92
C LEU A 92 -13.05 -7.62 7.54
N VAL A 93 -12.49 -8.75 7.13
CA VAL A 93 -12.58 -9.28 5.75
C VAL A 93 -13.77 -10.22 5.50
N PRO A 94 -14.18 -11.12 6.42
CA PRO A 94 -15.19 -12.14 6.12
C PRO A 94 -16.52 -11.58 5.61
N ASN A 95 -17.31 -12.45 4.99
CA ASN A 95 -18.66 -12.09 4.59
C ASN A 95 -19.47 -11.60 5.80
N THR A 96 -20.11 -10.44 5.63
CA THR A 96 -20.94 -9.74 6.63
C THR A 96 -20.16 -9.11 7.80
N SER A 97 -18.84 -9.09 7.71
CA SER A 97 -17.95 -8.44 8.69
C SER A 97 -17.85 -6.93 8.46
N LEU A 98 -16.90 -6.25 9.11
CA LEU A 98 -16.82 -4.79 9.13
C LEU A 98 -16.68 -4.18 7.73
N LEU A 99 -15.77 -4.66 6.89
CA LEU A 99 -15.54 -4.08 5.56
C LEU A 99 -16.77 -4.24 4.67
N HIS A 100 -17.33 -5.46 4.59
CA HIS A 100 -18.53 -5.74 3.77
C HIS A 100 -19.71 -4.85 4.16
N ARG A 101 -19.88 -4.55 5.46
CA ARG A 101 -20.95 -3.68 5.95
C ARG A 101 -20.67 -2.18 5.79
N SER A 102 -19.42 -1.81 5.50
CA SER A 102 -18.98 -0.40 5.41
C SER A 102 -18.92 0.11 3.98
N VAL A 103 -19.09 -0.76 2.98
CA VAL A 103 -19.05 -0.41 1.55
C VAL A 103 -20.35 -0.82 0.86
N ALA A 104 -20.68 -0.17 -0.26
CA ALA A 104 -21.88 -0.48 -1.04
C ALA A 104 -21.74 -1.73 -1.94
N LEU A 105 -20.61 -2.45 -1.85
CA LEU A 105 -20.34 -3.62 -2.68
C LEU A 105 -20.98 -4.87 -2.08
N THR A 106 -21.57 -5.70 -2.95
CA THR A 106 -21.87 -7.08 -2.57
C THR A 106 -20.57 -7.83 -2.24
N TYR A 107 -20.65 -8.87 -1.41
CA TYR A 107 -19.47 -9.68 -1.08
C TYR A 107 -18.72 -10.20 -2.32
N LYS A 108 -19.46 -10.70 -3.32
CA LYS A 108 -18.87 -11.15 -4.60
C LYS A 108 -18.16 -10.04 -5.38
N ALA A 109 -18.66 -8.81 -5.31
CA ALA A 109 -17.98 -7.66 -5.92
C ALA A 109 -16.73 -7.29 -5.11
N MET A 110 -16.77 -7.40 -3.78
CA MET A 110 -15.61 -7.19 -2.93
C MET A 110 -14.50 -8.22 -3.19
N GLU A 111 -14.84 -9.51 -3.38
CA GLU A 111 -13.88 -10.55 -3.78
C GLU A 111 -13.12 -10.16 -5.05
N LYS A 112 -13.81 -9.61 -6.06
CA LYS A 112 -13.15 -9.10 -7.28
C LYS A 112 -12.19 -7.94 -7.01
N VAL A 113 -12.49 -7.08 -6.03
CA VAL A 113 -11.57 -6.00 -5.63
C VAL A 113 -10.31 -6.60 -4.98
N PHE A 114 -10.45 -7.64 -4.15
CA PHE A 114 -9.31 -8.36 -3.58
C PHE A 114 -8.47 -9.05 -4.67
N ASP A 115 -9.11 -9.75 -5.61
CA ASP A 115 -8.42 -10.40 -6.73
C ASP A 115 -7.62 -9.38 -7.57
N MET A 116 -8.27 -8.30 -8.00
CA MET A 116 -7.64 -7.21 -8.74
C MET A 116 -6.47 -6.61 -7.95
N SER A 117 -6.66 -6.41 -6.64
CA SER A 117 -5.60 -5.87 -5.77
C SER A 117 -4.38 -6.77 -5.72
N TYR A 118 -4.57 -8.09 -5.68
CA TYR A 118 -3.48 -9.05 -5.69
C TYR A 118 -2.80 -9.10 -7.06
N THR A 119 -3.57 -9.24 -8.15
CA THR A 119 -3.01 -9.43 -9.51
C THR A 119 -2.30 -8.19 -10.05
N GLU A 120 -2.72 -7.00 -9.63
CA GLU A 120 -2.12 -5.72 -10.04
C GLU A 120 -1.09 -5.20 -9.02
N SER A 121 -0.69 -6.03 -8.04
CA SER A 121 0.18 -5.59 -6.96
C SER A 121 1.54 -5.10 -7.45
N ILE A 122 1.89 -3.90 -6.99
CA ILE A 122 3.23 -3.32 -7.13
C ILE A 122 3.94 -3.23 -5.77
N ALA A 123 3.53 -4.05 -4.79
CA ALA A 123 4.00 -3.95 -3.40
C ALA A 123 5.53 -3.94 -3.26
N TYR A 124 6.24 -4.67 -4.13
CA TYR A 124 7.71 -4.76 -4.13
C TYR A 124 8.41 -3.75 -5.04
N GLN A 125 7.67 -2.94 -5.80
CA GLN A 125 8.29 -1.91 -6.64
C GLN A 125 8.93 -0.83 -5.74
N PRO A 126 10.22 -0.47 -5.92
CA PRO A 126 10.86 0.60 -5.16
C PRO A 126 10.12 1.93 -5.26
N PHE A 127 10.10 2.70 -4.16
CA PHE A 127 9.36 3.97 -4.12
C PHE A 127 9.78 4.98 -5.19
N PRO A 128 11.09 5.18 -5.49
CA PRO A 128 11.52 6.09 -6.55
C PRO A 128 10.90 5.76 -7.92
N GLU A 129 10.85 4.48 -8.28
CA GLU A 129 10.25 4.05 -9.55
C GLU A 129 8.73 4.28 -9.61
N ARG A 130 8.04 4.29 -8.45
CA ARG A 130 6.61 4.65 -8.40
C ARG A 130 6.44 6.15 -8.65
N VAL A 131 7.30 6.98 -8.06
CA VAL A 131 7.31 8.44 -8.27
C VAL A 131 7.62 8.78 -9.74
N GLU A 132 8.55 8.07 -10.36
CA GLU A 132 8.85 8.22 -11.79
C GLU A 132 7.67 7.90 -12.71
N LYS A 133 6.73 7.06 -12.27
CA LYS A 133 5.52 6.70 -13.03
C LYS A 133 4.31 7.57 -12.72
N LEU A 134 4.45 8.57 -11.83
CA LEU A 134 3.36 9.52 -11.56
C LEU A 134 2.95 10.24 -12.84
N ASN A 135 1.65 10.57 -12.92
CA ASN A 135 1.16 11.40 -14.02
C ASN A 135 1.89 12.77 -14.04
N PRO A 136 2.02 13.42 -15.21
CA PRO A 136 2.76 14.68 -15.32
C PRO A 136 2.25 15.81 -14.40
N ALA A 137 0.95 15.85 -14.12
CA ALA A 137 0.37 16.87 -13.24
C ALA A 137 0.81 16.67 -11.78
N LEU A 138 0.85 15.44 -11.29
CA LEU A 138 1.33 15.10 -9.94
C LEU A 138 2.84 15.32 -9.80
N LYS A 139 3.63 15.02 -10.84
CA LYS A 139 5.06 15.34 -10.86
C LYS A 139 5.31 16.83 -10.72
N LYS A 140 4.60 17.64 -11.51
CA LYS A 140 4.67 19.10 -11.40
C LYS A 140 4.30 19.58 -9.99
N LEU A 141 3.28 19.00 -9.37
CA LEU A 141 2.92 19.33 -7.99
C LEU A 141 4.01 18.95 -6.98
N ALA A 142 4.72 17.83 -7.20
CA ALA A 142 5.86 17.45 -6.37
C ALA A 142 7.03 18.44 -6.52
N GLU A 143 7.36 18.84 -7.75
CA GLU A 143 8.39 19.85 -8.06
C GLU A 143 8.07 21.21 -7.43
N GLU A 144 6.79 21.56 -7.35
CA GLU A 144 6.30 22.78 -6.67
C GLU A 144 6.23 22.64 -5.13
N GLY A 145 6.60 21.49 -4.56
CA GLY A 145 6.52 21.23 -3.11
C GLY A 145 5.08 21.08 -2.58
N LYS A 146 4.10 20.83 -3.45
CA LYS A 146 2.66 20.72 -3.12
C LYS A 146 2.16 19.28 -3.08
N PHE A 147 3.04 18.30 -3.23
CA PHE A 147 2.70 16.88 -3.15
C PHE A 147 3.68 16.12 -2.23
N PRO A 148 3.53 16.27 -0.89
CA PRO A 148 4.46 15.71 0.10
C PRO A 148 4.65 14.20 -0.01
N TYR A 149 3.64 13.47 -0.49
CA TYR A 149 3.75 12.03 -0.70
C TYR A 149 4.98 11.66 -1.54
N ALA A 150 5.24 12.39 -2.63
CA ALA A 150 6.40 12.12 -3.49
C ALA A 150 7.70 12.65 -2.87
N THR A 151 7.72 13.91 -2.38
CA THR A 151 8.95 14.54 -1.87
C THR A 151 9.44 13.89 -0.59
N ASP A 152 8.55 13.72 0.38
CA ASP A 152 8.89 13.21 1.70
C ASP A 152 9.06 11.69 1.64
N GLY A 153 8.30 11.02 0.77
CA GLY A 153 8.46 9.59 0.51
C GLY A 153 9.84 9.27 -0.10
N LEU A 154 10.33 10.08 -1.04
CA LEU A 154 11.69 9.93 -1.60
C LEU A 154 12.75 10.17 -0.53
N ALA A 155 12.60 11.25 0.26
CA ALA A 155 13.53 11.56 1.33
C ALA A 155 13.58 10.42 2.38
N TYR A 156 12.43 9.90 2.78
CA TYR A 156 12.34 8.78 3.71
C TYR A 156 12.92 7.49 3.12
N PHE A 157 12.67 7.22 1.84
CA PHE A 157 13.24 6.06 1.16
C PHE A 157 14.77 6.07 1.20
N GLU A 158 15.41 7.21 0.93
CA GLU A 158 16.88 7.33 1.02
C GLU A 158 17.40 7.14 2.44
N VAL A 159 16.69 7.63 3.46
CA VAL A 159 17.04 7.39 4.87
C VAL A 159 16.99 5.89 5.20
N VAL A 160 15.92 5.20 4.83
CA VAL A 160 15.77 3.76 5.07
C VAL A 160 16.81 2.97 4.29
N LYS A 161 17.06 3.33 3.02
CA LYS A 161 18.07 2.69 2.17
C LYS A 161 19.47 2.81 2.76
N ALA A 162 19.85 4.01 3.23
CA ALA A 162 21.14 4.22 3.89
C ALA A 162 21.26 3.39 5.18
N PHE A 163 20.22 3.42 6.02
CA PHE A 163 20.17 2.62 7.25
C PHE A 163 20.32 1.11 6.99
N VAL A 164 19.58 0.57 6.00
CA VAL A 164 19.68 -0.84 5.62
C VAL A 164 21.05 -1.15 5.04
N GLY A 165 21.61 -0.28 4.21
CA GLY A 165 22.97 -0.42 3.67
C GLY A 165 24.02 -0.54 4.77
N GLU A 166 24.03 0.41 5.71
CA GLU A 166 24.96 0.37 6.86
C GLU A 166 24.81 -0.88 7.73
N TRP A 167 23.57 -1.36 7.90
CA TRP A 167 23.30 -2.60 8.63
C TRP A 167 23.93 -3.81 7.94
N LEU A 168 23.74 -3.92 6.62
CA LEU A 168 24.29 -5.01 5.81
C LEU A 168 25.82 -4.95 5.76
N ASP A 169 26.41 -3.76 5.61
CA ASP A 169 27.86 -3.57 5.61
C ASP A 169 28.48 -4.02 6.94
N LYS A 170 27.86 -3.68 8.07
CA LYS A 170 28.29 -4.14 9.40
C LYS A 170 28.15 -5.65 9.59
N ALA A 171 27.15 -6.26 8.96
CA ALA A 171 26.92 -7.70 9.03
C ALA A 171 27.88 -8.51 8.14
N GLY A 172 28.34 -7.92 7.03
CA GLY A 172 29.27 -8.53 6.08
C GLY A 172 28.81 -9.92 5.62
N ASP A 173 29.73 -10.87 5.63
CA ASP A 173 29.52 -12.27 5.22
C ASP A 173 28.39 -13.01 5.96
N ALA A 174 27.94 -12.51 7.11
CA ALA A 174 26.84 -13.10 7.85
C ALA A 174 25.46 -12.79 7.23
N ALA A 175 25.39 -11.84 6.30
CA ALA A 175 24.15 -11.43 5.64
C ALA A 175 23.95 -12.03 4.23
N VAL A 176 24.87 -12.87 3.76
CA VAL A 176 24.81 -13.45 2.40
C VAL A 176 24.02 -14.77 2.35
N ASP A 177 23.45 -15.08 1.18
CA ASP A 177 22.53 -16.21 0.95
C ASP A 177 23.05 -17.58 1.41
N LYS A 178 24.37 -17.79 1.42
CA LYS A 178 25.00 -19.04 1.92
C LYS A 178 24.67 -19.32 3.40
N GLN A 179 24.21 -18.31 4.14
CA GLN A 179 23.80 -18.39 5.54
C GLN A 179 22.28 -18.55 5.72
N ALA A 180 21.50 -18.53 4.64
CA ALA A 180 20.10 -18.92 4.65
C ALA A 180 20.00 -20.45 4.79
N THR A 181 19.09 -20.93 5.63
CA THR A 181 18.83 -22.35 5.74
C THR A 181 17.97 -22.76 4.55
N ALA A 182 18.51 -23.63 3.68
CA ALA A 182 17.68 -24.38 2.75
C ALA A 182 16.74 -25.25 3.60
N VAL A 183 15.44 -24.92 3.58
CA VAL A 183 14.38 -25.78 4.11
C VAL A 183 13.94 -26.71 2.99
#